data_AF-A0A3M6K7T7-F1
#
_entry.id   AF-A0A3M6K7T7-F1
#
_cell.length_a   1.000
_cell.length_b   1.000
_cell.length_c   1.000
_cell.angle_alpha   90.00
_cell.angle_beta   90.00
_cell.angle_gamma   90.00
#
_symmetry.space_group_name_H-M   'P 1'
#
loop_
_entity.id
_entity.type
_entity.pdbx_description
1 polymer ?
#
loop_
_entity_poly.entity_id
_entity_poly.type
_entity_poly.pdbx_seq_one_letter_code
_entity_poly.pdbx_strand_id
1 'polypeptide(L)'
;MTKNWIYKGKDIVELPDDCVGFVYQITNTTNGKKYIGKKLAKFKRSRPPLKGRKNKRRFKVDSDWQDYYGSSDALTEDVLRLGKEHFVREILFFCANKAQLSYIEAREQFARK
;
A
#
# COMPACT_ATOMS: atom_id res chain seq x y z
N MET A 1 -16.77 -5.95 10.50
CA MET A 1 -16.58 -5.76 9.04
C MET A 1 -15.28 -5.01 8.83
N THR A 2 -14.36 -5.56 8.05
CA THR A 2 -13.08 -4.90 7.72
C THR A 2 -13.37 -3.70 6.81
N LYS A 3 -12.97 -2.48 7.21
CA LYS A 3 -13.19 -1.28 6.37
C LYS A 3 -12.27 -1.32 5.15
N ASN A 4 -12.84 -1.04 3.98
CA ASN A 4 -12.09 -0.91 2.74
C ASN A 4 -11.16 0.31 2.77
N TRP A 5 -10.24 0.36 1.80
CA TRP A 5 -9.44 1.56 1.56
C TRP A 5 -10.31 2.66 0.97
N ILE A 6 -10.13 3.90 1.43
CA ILE A 6 -10.87 5.06 0.94
C ILE A 6 -9.97 5.87 0.02
N TYR A 7 -10.48 6.32 -1.13
CA TYR A 7 -9.82 7.29 -1.99
C TYR A 7 -10.81 8.37 -2.40
N LYS A 8 -10.51 9.64 -2.09
CA LYS A 8 -11.40 10.79 -2.38
C LYS A 8 -12.83 10.57 -1.87
N GLY A 9 -12.96 10.04 -0.65
CA GLY A 9 -14.24 9.78 0.00
C GLY A 9 -15.03 8.57 -0.53
N LYS A 10 -14.44 7.75 -1.41
CA LYS A 10 -15.07 6.54 -1.97
C LYS A 10 -14.30 5.29 -1.56
N ASP A 11 -15.02 4.22 -1.25
CA ASP A 11 -14.42 2.90 -1.01
C ASP A 11 -13.81 2.35 -2.30
N ILE A 12 -12.62 1.78 -2.17
CA ILE A 12 -11.84 1.19 -3.25
C ILE A 12 -11.78 -0.31 -3.04
N VAL A 13 -12.28 -1.04 -4.04
CA VAL A 13 -12.25 -2.50 -4.09
C VAL A 13 -11.14 -2.99 -5.01
N GLU A 14 -10.78 -2.18 -6.01
CA GLU A 14 -9.79 -2.49 -7.04
C GLU A 14 -8.82 -1.33 -7.27
N LEU A 15 -7.55 -1.63 -7.55
CA LEU A 15 -6.55 -0.62 -7.91
C LEU A 15 -6.57 -0.35 -9.42
N PRO A 16 -6.23 0.87 -9.87
CA PRO A 16 -6.02 1.14 -11.29
C PRO A 16 -4.96 0.21 -11.91
N ASP A 17 -5.17 -0.24 -13.15
CA ASP A 17 -4.31 -1.23 -13.81
C ASP A 17 -2.86 -0.76 -14.03
N ASP A 18 -2.69 0.53 -14.27
CA ASP A 18 -1.42 1.20 -14.51
C ASP A 18 -0.68 1.59 -13.21
N CYS A 19 -1.34 1.44 -12.07
CA CYS A 19 -0.78 1.76 -10.77
C CYS A 19 0.33 0.77 -10.39
N VAL A 20 1.54 1.28 -10.17
CA VAL A 20 2.66 0.50 -9.61
C VAL A 20 2.54 0.39 -8.09
N GLY A 21 1.95 1.39 -7.45
CA GLY A 21 1.72 1.45 -6.01
C GLY A 21 1.07 2.76 -5.61
N PHE A 22 0.75 2.89 -4.34
CA PHE A 22 0.06 4.06 -3.82
C PHE A 22 0.68 4.53 -2.50
N VAL A 23 0.56 5.84 -2.25
CA VAL A 23 0.87 6.47 -0.97
C VAL A 23 -0.42 6.53 -0.17
N TYR A 24 -0.34 6.23 1.12
CA TYR A 24 -1.48 6.17 2.01
C TYR A 24 -1.27 6.96 3.31
N GLN A 25 -2.39 7.24 3.99
CA GLN A 25 -2.45 7.65 5.38
C GLN A 25 -3.35 6.68 6.15
N ILE A 26 -2.84 6.12 7.23
CA ILE A 26 -3.63 5.36 8.20
C ILE A 26 -3.82 6.24 9.43
N THR A 27 -5.07 6.41 9.87
CA THR A 27 -5.41 7.24 11.02
C THR A 27 -5.96 6.36 12.13
N ASN A 28 -5.32 6.38 13.29
CA ASN A 28 -5.84 5.76 14.50
C ASN A 28 -6.92 6.68 15.09
N THR A 29 -8.17 6.21 15.14
CA THR A 29 -9.31 7.02 15.58
C THR A 29 -9.40 7.16 17.10
N THR A 30 -8.63 6.39 17.88
CA THR A 30 -8.62 6.47 19.34
C THR A 30 -7.77 7.62 19.87
N ASN A 31 -6.66 7.93 19.18
CA ASN A 31 -5.68 8.93 19.61
C ASN A 31 -5.31 9.97 18.53
N GLY A 32 -5.88 9.86 17.33
CA GLY A 32 -5.66 10.80 16.23
C GLY A 32 -4.31 10.66 15.53
N LYS A 33 -3.46 9.70 15.90
CA LYS A 33 -2.15 9.49 15.25
C LYS A 33 -2.34 9.10 13.79
N LYS A 34 -1.50 9.68 12.93
CA LYS A 34 -1.50 9.45 11.49
C LYS A 34 -0.18 8.82 11.06
N TYR A 35 -0.27 7.84 10.17
CA TYR A 35 0.86 7.08 9.66
C TYR A 35 0.86 7.15 8.14
N ILE A 36 1.93 7.71 7.57
CA ILE A 36 2.05 7.89 6.12
C ILE A 36 3.09 6.90 5.60
N GLY A 37 2.74 6.20 4.54
CA GLY A 37 3.65 5.27 3.89
C GLY A 37 3.24 4.94 2.47
N LYS A 38 3.96 4.00 1.85
CA LYS A 38 3.66 3.50 0.51
C LYS A 38 3.46 1.99 0.47
N LYS A 39 2.67 1.53 -0.49
CA LYS A 39 2.50 0.10 -0.81
C LYS A 39 2.62 -0.11 -2.31
N LEU A 40 3.35 -1.15 -2.71
CA LEU A 40 3.39 -1.59 -4.11
C LEU A 40 2.14 -2.41 -4.41
N ALA A 41 1.50 -2.15 -5.56
CA ALA A 41 0.31 -2.86 -6.01
C ALA A 41 0.65 -4.26 -6.53
N LYS A 42 1.76 -4.38 -7.27
CA LYS A 42 2.19 -5.63 -7.94
C LYS A 42 3.70 -5.82 -7.85
N PHE A 43 4.14 -7.06 -7.70
CA PHE A 43 5.55 -7.44 -7.69
C PHE A 43 5.94 -8.16 -8.98
N LYS A 44 7.08 -7.79 -9.56
CA LYS A 44 7.67 -8.53 -10.68
C LYS A 44 8.39 -9.77 -10.13
N ARG A 45 7.97 -10.95 -10.56
CA ARG A 45 8.64 -12.22 -10.26
C ARG A 45 9.18 -12.87 -11.53
N SER A 46 10.13 -13.78 -11.35
CA SER A 46 10.75 -14.53 -12.44
C SER A 46 10.75 -16.01 -12.14
N ARG A 47 10.46 -16.83 -13.15
CA ARG A 47 10.60 -18.29 -13.14
C ARG A 47 11.79 -18.70 -14.01
N PRO A 48 12.39 -19.87 -13.75
CA PRO A 48 13.40 -20.44 -14.64
C PRO A 48 12.89 -20.52 -16.10
N PRO A 49 13.83 -20.44 -17.07
CA PRO A 49 13.48 -20.64 -18.48
C PRO A 49 12.93 -22.05 -18.72
N LEU A 50 12.19 -22.22 -19.82
CA LEU A 50 11.76 -23.55 -20.29
C LEU A 50 12.94 -24.30 -20.92
N LYS A 51 12.85 -25.64 -20.97
CA LYS A 51 13.86 -26.49 -21.63
C LYS A 51 14.14 -25.96 -23.04
N GLY A 52 15.41 -25.70 -23.35
CA GLY A 52 15.84 -25.16 -24.65
C GLY A 52 15.75 -23.64 -24.82
N ARG A 53 15.27 -22.87 -23.81
CA ARG A 53 15.28 -21.40 -23.84
C ARG A 53 16.28 -20.84 -22.84
N LYS A 54 16.90 -19.70 -23.15
CA LYS A 54 17.84 -18.99 -22.25
C LYS A 54 17.14 -17.94 -21.37
N ASN A 55 16.07 -17.33 -21.86
CA ASN A 55 15.42 -16.20 -21.19
C ASN A 55 14.49 -16.64 -20.05
N LYS A 56 14.68 -16.03 -18.87
CA LYS A 56 13.78 -16.19 -17.70
C LYS A 56 12.37 -15.71 -18.05
N ARG A 57 11.37 -16.42 -17.52
CA ARG A 57 9.96 -16.04 -17.69
C ARG A 57 9.57 -15.05 -16.61
N ARG A 58 9.18 -13.83 -17.00
CA ARG A 58 8.78 -12.77 -16.08
C ARG A 58 7.26 -12.71 -15.98
N PHE A 59 6.74 -12.51 -14.77
CA PHE A 59 5.31 -12.36 -14.50
C PHE A 59 5.08 -11.37 -13.36
N LYS A 60 3.85 -10.89 -13.21
CA LYS A 60 3.43 -10.02 -12.10
C LYS A 60 2.61 -10.84 -11.10
N VAL A 61 2.74 -10.50 -9.82
CA VAL A 61 1.94 -11.06 -8.73
C VAL A 61 1.33 -9.89 -7.99
N ASP A 62 0.03 -9.95 -7.70
CA ASP A 62 -0.65 -8.91 -6.94
C ASP A 62 -0.19 -8.90 -5.48
N SER A 63 -0.19 -7.72 -4.89
CA SER A 63 0.10 -7.54 -3.48
C SER A 63 -1.13 -7.83 -2.61
N ASP A 64 -0.86 -8.04 -1.33
CA ASP A 64 -1.80 -8.13 -0.21
C ASP A 64 -2.38 -6.76 0.21
N TRP A 65 -2.49 -5.80 -0.72
CA TRP A 65 -2.81 -4.42 -0.36
C TRP A 65 -4.17 -4.26 0.35
N GLN A 66 -5.16 -5.08 0.04
CA GLN A 66 -6.50 -4.99 0.63
C GLN A 66 -6.49 -5.20 2.15
N ASP A 67 -5.65 -6.11 2.64
CA ASP A 67 -5.54 -6.46 4.06
C ASP A 67 -4.38 -5.75 4.78
N TYR A 68 -3.64 -4.92 4.07
CA TYR A 68 -2.45 -4.25 4.58
C TYR A 68 -2.77 -3.10 5.55
N TYR A 69 -2.02 -3.02 6.66
CA TYR A 69 -2.15 -1.98 7.70
C TYR A 69 -0.84 -1.21 7.95
N GLY A 70 0.10 -1.23 7.01
CA GLY A 70 1.35 -0.49 7.10
C GLY A 70 2.56 -1.35 7.46
N SER A 71 3.75 -0.74 7.42
CA SER A 71 5.04 -1.39 7.69
C SER A 71 5.68 -0.96 9.00
N SER A 72 5.01 -0.10 9.78
CA SER A 72 5.53 0.37 11.06
C SER A 72 5.18 -0.65 12.14
N ASP A 73 6.18 -1.05 12.93
CA ASP A 73 6.00 -1.98 14.05
C ASP A 73 5.00 -1.41 15.06
N ALA A 74 5.15 -0.14 15.45
CA ALA A 74 4.24 0.54 16.36
C ALA A 74 2.79 0.58 15.84
N LEU A 75 2.58 0.80 14.54
CA LEU A 75 1.24 0.74 13.95
C LEU A 75 0.68 -0.68 13.98
N THR A 76 1.51 -1.67 13.68
CA THR A 76 1.12 -3.08 13.69
C THR A 76 0.70 -3.52 15.10
N GLU A 77 1.49 -3.16 16.11
CA GLU A 77 1.18 -3.39 17.52
C GLU A 77 -0.12 -2.71 17.94
N ASP A 78 -0.31 -1.45 17.58
CA ASP A 78 -1.54 -0.71 17.88
C ASP A 78 -2.76 -1.34 17.19
N VAL A 79 -2.64 -1.80 15.95
CA VAL A 79 -3.71 -2.51 15.23
C VAL A 79 -4.06 -3.83 15.89
N LEU A 80 -3.07 -4.59 16.36
CA LEU A 80 -3.27 -5.85 17.09
C LEU A 80 -3.93 -5.62 18.45
N ARG A 81 -3.54 -4.55 19.15
CA ARG A 81 -4.01 -4.24 20.50
C ARG A 81 -5.41 -3.62 20.50
N LEU A 82 -5.67 -2.67 19.60
CA LEU A 82 -6.90 -1.89 19.59
C LEU A 82 -7.97 -2.50 18.69
N GLY A 83 -7.60 -3.26 17.67
CA GLY A 83 -8.53 -3.77 16.66
C GLY A 83 -8.57 -2.90 15.41
N LYS A 84 -8.85 -3.53 14.25
CA LYS A 84 -8.79 -2.91 12.91
C LYS A 84 -9.85 -1.82 12.72
N GLU A 85 -10.97 -1.90 13.41
CA GLU A 85 -12.11 -0.97 13.37
C GLU A 85 -11.75 0.44 13.84
N HIS A 86 -10.71 0.57 14.67
CA HIS A 86 -10.16 1.82 15.19
C HIS A 86 -9.16 2.48 14.24
N PHE A 87 -9.04 1.98 13.00
CA PHE A 87 -8.15 2.54 11.99
C PHE A 87 -8.91 2.85 10.71
N VAL A 88 -8.68 4.05 10.19
CA VAL A 88 -9.16 4.47 8.89
C VAL A 88 -7.99 4.47 7.92
N ARG A 89 -8.17 3.79 6.78
CA ARG A 89 -7.13 3.63 5.76
C ARG A 89 -7.51 4.44 4.53
N GLU A 90 -6.71 5.46 4.23
CA GLU A 90 -6.95 6.36 3.10
C GLU A 90 -5.78 6.31 2.13
N ILE A 91 -6.08 6.18 0.85
CA ILE A 91 -5.13 6.36 -0.23
C ILE A 91 -5.03 7.86 -0.53
N LEU A 92 -3.82 8.38 -0.58
CA LEU A 92 -3.57 9.78 -0.93
C LEU A 92 -3.28 9.93 -2.42
N PHE A 93 -2.42 9.06 -2.97
CA PHE A 93 -1.96 9.14 -4.35
C PHE A 93 -1.73 7.76 -4.96
N PHE A 94 -2.22 7.53 -6.16
CA PHE A 94 -1.76 6.44 -7.02
C PHE A 94 -0.52 6.89 -7.80
N CYS A 95 0.46 6.00 -7.93
CA CYS A 95 1.73 6.31 -8.58
C CYS A 95 1.98 5.34 -9.73
N ALA A 96 2.36 5.89 -10.89
CA ALA A 96 2.63 5.14 -12.10
C ALA A 96 4.01 4.44 -12.08
N ASN A 97 4.91 4.85 -11.18
CA ASN A 97 6.24 4.25 -11.06
C ASN A 97 6.82 4.37 -9.64
N LYS A 98 7.89 3.61 -9.37
CA LYS A 98 8.53 3.53 -8.05
C LYS A 98 9.24 4.82 -7.62
N ALA A 99 9.76 5.61 -8.56
CA ALA A 99 10.44 6.86 -8.25
C ALA A 99 9.42 7.89 -7.74
N GLN A 100 8.31 8.05 -8.47
CA GLN A 100 7.17 8.87 -8.05
C GLN A 100 6.64 8.42 -6.69
N LEU A 101 6.46 7.11 -6.48
CA LEU A 101 5.96 6.57 -5.22
C LEU A 101 6.83 6.96 -4.02
N SER A 102 8.16 6.80 -4.13
CA SER A 102 9.09 7.17 -3.06
C SER A 102 9.18 8.68 -2.85
N TYR A 103 9.14 9.47 -3.94
CA TYR A 103 9.18 10.92 -3.85
C TYR A 103 7.92 11.47 -3.14
N ILE A 104 6.72 11.02 -3.54
CA ILE A 104 5.47 11.47 -2.95
C ILE A 104 5.37 11.04 -1.49
N GLU A 105 5.74 9.80 -1.15
CA GLU A 105 5.77 9.34 0.24
C GLU A 105 6.60 10.27 1.13
N ALA A 106 7.86 10.51 0.73
CA ALA A 106 8.74 11.39 1.49
C ALA A 106 8.14 12.79 1.60
N ARG A 107 7.66 13.36 0.49
CA ARG A 107 7.01 14.68 0.47
C ARG A 107 5.84 14.76 1.45
N GLU A 108 4.94 13.77 1.45
CA GLU A 108 3.79 13.75 2.36
C GLU A 108 4.21 13.55 3.82
N GLN A 109 5.23 12.73 4.09
CA GLN A 109 5.78 12.55 5.43
C GLN A 109 6.37 13.85 6.00
N PHE A 110 7.04 14.66 5.18
CA PHE A 110 7.57 15.96 5.60
C PHE A 110 6.49 17.04 5.71
N ALA A 111 5.53 17.07 4.79
CA ALA A 111 4.48 18.09 4.76
C ALA A 111 3.44 17.94 5.89
N ARG A 112 3.30 16.73 6.46
CA ARG A 112 2.30 16.38 7.48
C ARG A 112 2.92 16.11 8.85
N LYS A 113 4.12 16.64 9.10
CA LYS A 113 4.74 16.65 10.43
C LYS A 113 3.95 17.47 11.43
#